data_AF-A0A3N5U6F2-F1
#
_entry.id   AF-A0A3N5U6F2-F1
#
_cell.length_a   1.000
_cell.length_b   1.000
_cell.length_c   1.000
_cell.angle_alpha   90.00
_cell.angle_beta   90.00
_cell.angle_gamma   90.00
#
_symmetry.space_group_name_H-M   'P 1'
#
loop_
_entity.id
_entity.type
_entity.pdbx_description
1 polymer ?
#
loop_
_entity_poly.entity_id
_entity_poly.type
_entity_poly.pdbx_seq_one_letter_code
_entity_poly.pdbx_strand_id
1 'polypeptide(L)'
;RTAIPRFRLLSDKERNDLIKKDPEFGEIVCRCELVTKAEVKEAIRRGARTLDGIKFRTRAQMGRCHGSFCTMKIMSIMAEELRIPYDAISKRGKGTELIKN
;
A
#
# COMPACT_ATOMS: atom_id res chain seq x y z
N ARG A 1 15.00 -12.88 5.14
CA ARG A 1 14.40 -11.96 4.13
C ARG A 1 14.40 -10.55 4.71
N THR A 2 14.83 -9.53 3.96
CA THR A 2 14.83 -8.12 4.42
C THR A 2 13.40 -7.60 4.54
N ALA A 3 13.05 -6.86 5.60
CA ALA A 3 11.74 -6.25 5.76
C ALA A 3 11.45 -5.19 4.66
N ILE A 4 10.18 -4.87 4.42
CA ILE A 4 9.82 -3.72 3.58
C ILE A 4 10.36 -2.46 4.28
N PRO A 5 11.18 -1.63 3.61
CA PRO A 5 11.67 -0.38 4.20
C PRO A 5 10.50 0.48 4.66
N ARG A 6 10.47 0.83 5.95
CA ARG A 6 9.38 1.61 6.56
C ARG A 6 9.69 3.09 6.42
N PHE A 7 9.16 3.74 5.39
CA PHE A 7 9.50 5.14 5.07
C PHE A 7 9.28 6.09 6.25
N ARG A 8 8.24 5.84 7.06
CA ARG A 8 7.95 6.57 8.30
C ARG A 8 9.08 6.56 9.34
N LEU A 9 9.89 5.50 9.40
CA LEU A 9 10.92 5.32 10.42
C LEU A 9 12.31 5.85 10.00
N LEU A 10 12.43 6.30 8.75
CA LEU A 10 13.69 6.80 8.20
C LEU A 10 13.91 8.27 8.52
N SER A 11 15.17 8.67 8.60
CA SER A 11 15.60 10.07 8.61
C SER A 11 15.33 10.74 7.26
N ASP A 12 15.31 12.07 7.22
CA ASP A 12 15.09 12.81 5.97
C ASP A 12 16.19 12.56 4.93
N LYS A 13 17.44 12.34 5.38
CA LYS A 13 18.52 11.95 4.48
C LYS A 13 18.23 10.60 3.81
N GLU A 14 17.87 9.58 4.59
CA GLU A 14 17.54 8.25 4.06
C GLU A 14 16.32 8.27 3.16
N ARG A 15 15.29 9.05 3.51
CA ARG A 15 14.11 9.28 2.66
C ARG A 15 14.49 9.88 1.32
N ASN A 16 15.29 10.96 1.33
CA ASN A 16 15.76 11.61 0.11
C ASN A 16 16.61 10.66 -0.75
N ASP A 17 17.47 9.85 -0.13
CA ASP A 17 18.28 8.87 -0.85
C ASP A 17 17.42 7.76 -1.48
N LEU A 18 16.33 7.32 -0.83
CA LEU A 18 15.37 6.40 -1.42
C LEU A 18 14.58 7.03 -2.56
N ILE A 19 14.07 8.25 -2.39
CA ILE A 19 13.32 8.97 -3.43
C ILE A 19 14.17 9.18 -4.68
N LYS A 20 15.46 9.49 -4.53
CA LYS A 20 16.39 9.62 -5.66
C LYS A 20 16.58 8.32 -6.44
N LYS A 21 16.56 7.17 -5.74
CA LYS A 21 16.73 5.85 -6.35
C LYS A 21 15.44 5.35 -7.00
N ASP A 22 14.32 5.63 -6.36
CA ASP A 22 12.98 5.23 -6.81
C ASP A 22 11.98 6.34 -6.42
N PRO A 23 11.53 7.14 -7.40
CA PRO A 23 10.56 8.22 -7.18
C PRO A 23 9.25 7.77 -6.54
N GLU A 24 8.88 6.48 -6.60
CA GLU A 24 7.65 5.98 -5.96
C GLU A 24 7.72 6.01 -4.42
N PHE A 25 8.91 6.16 -3.83
CA PHE A 25 9.04 6.49 -2.40
C PHE A 25 8.62 7.94 -2.09
N GLY A 26 8.57 8.82 -3.09
CA GLY A 26 8.10 10.21 -2.93
C GLY A 26 6.58 10.34 -2.98
N GLU A 27 5.86 9.30 -3.43
CA GLU A 27 4.41 9.33 -3.56
C GLU A 27 3.75 8.74 -2.31
N ILE A 28 3.18 9.59 -1.45
CA ILE A 28 2.50 9.15 -0.22
C ILE A 28 1.07 8.65 -0.53
N VAL A 29 0.85 7.35 -0.28
CA VAL A 29 -0.46 6.69 -0.39
C VAL A 29 -1.26 6.83 0.90
N CYS A 30 -0.65 6.57 2.06
CA CYS A 30 -1.29 6.71 3.37
C CYS A 30 -0.61 7.80 4.20
N ARG A 31 -1.27 8.96 4.34
CA ARG A 31 -0.74 10.08 5.12
C ARG A 31 -0.60 9.78 6.62
N CYS A 32 -1.55 9.06 7.21
CA CYS A 32 -1.53 8.80 8.66
C CYS A 32 -0.35 7.93 9.10
N GLU A 33 0.08 7.00 8.26
CA GLU A 33 1.17 6.05 8.58
C GLU A 33 2.41 6.31 7.71
N LEU A 34 2.42 7.41 6.96
CA LEU A 34 3.44 7.81 6.00
C LEU A 34 3.91 6.66 5.08
N VAL A 35 2.94 5.91 4.53
CA VAL A 35 3.19 4.78 3.63
C VAL A 35 3.24 5.27 2.19
N THR A 36 4.30 4.89 1.48
CA THR A 36 4.57 5.28 0.08
C THR A 36 3.93 4.32 -0.93
N LYS A 37 3.88 4.73 -2.21
CA LYS A 37 3.49 3.84 -3.32
C LYS A 37 4.45 2.67 -3.46
N ALA A 38 5.76 2.92 -3.34
CA ALA A 38 6.78 1.88 -3.37
C ALA A 38 6.54 0.80 -2.29
N GLU A 39 6.17 1.17 -1.07
CA GLU A 39 5.87 0.22 0.01
C GLU A 39 4.64 -0.65 -0.31
N VAL A 40 3.60 -0.08 -0.92
CA VAL A 40 2.39 -0.81 -1.34
C VAL A 40 2.73 -1.80 -2.46
N LYS A 41 3.44 -1.35 -3.51
CA LYS A 41 3.87 -2.22 -4.62
C LYS A 41 4.80 -3.34 -4.14
N GLU A 42 5.72 -3.03 -3.23
CA GLU A 42 6.59 -4.04 -2.62
C GLU A 42 5.80 -5.08 -1.82
N ALA A 43 4.75 -4.67 -1.10
CA ALA A 43 3.85 -5.60 -0.42
C ALA A 43 3.13 -6.52 -1.42
N ILE A 44 2.68 -5.99 -2.57
CA ILE A 44 2.04 -6.75 -3.66
C ILE A 44 3.04 -7.73 -4.28
N ARG A 45 4.26 -7.28 -4.61
CA ARG A 45 5.34 -8.12 -5.14
C ARG A 45 5.66 -9.30 -4.22
N ARG A 46 5.55 -9.10 -2.90
CA ARG A 46 5.73 -10.13 -1.86
C ARG A 46 4.49 -10.98 -1.56
N GLY A 47 3.47 -10.90 -2.39
CA GLY A 47 2.30 -11.79 -2.32
C GLY A 47 1.08 -11.22 -1.59
N ALA A 48 1.03 -9.92 -1.27
CA ALA A 48 -0.23 -9.33 -0.82
C ALA A 48 -1.25 -9.34 -1.97
N ARG A 49 -2.44 -9.90 -1.71
CA ARG A 49 -3.55 -10.00 -2.68
C ARG A 49 -4.87 -9.46 -2.14
N THR A 50 -4.86 -8.91 -0.93
CA THR A 50 -6.04 -8.38 -0.22
C THR A 50 -5.67 -7.08 0.48
N LEU A 51 -6.66 -6.24 0.80
CA LEU A 51 -6.42 -5.00 1.54
C LEU A 51 -5.82 -5.26 2.92
N ASP A 52 -6.32 -6.26 3.66
CA ASP A 52 -5.72 -6.66 4.94
C ASP A 52 -4.27 -7.17 4.72
N GLY A 53 -3.99 -7.81 3.58
CA GLY A 53 -2.64 -8.22 3.20
C GLY A 53 -1.67 -7.04 3.03
N ILE A 54 -2.14 -5.93 2.45
CA ILE A 54 -1.40 -4.65 2.36
C ILE A 54 -1.29 -4.04 3.75
N LYS A 55 -2.41 -3.87 4.46
CA LYS A 55 -2.50 -3.30 5.81
C LYS A 55 -1.49 -3.91 6.77
N PHE A 56 -1.42 -5.23 6.89
CA PHE A 56 -0.50 -5.87 7.83
C PHE A 56 0.96 -5.79 7.39
N ARG A 57 1.23 -5.66 6.08
CA ARG A 57 2.59 -5.52 5.55
C ARG A 57 3.10 -4.08 5.59
N THR A 58 2.26 -3.06 5.44
CA THR A 58 2.69 -1.66 5.30
C THR A 58 2.20 -0.74 6.42
N ARG A 59 1.17 -1.18 7.17
CA ARG A 59 0.36 -0.37 8.10
C ARG A 59 -0.58 0.64 7.44
N ALA A 60 -0.68 0.67 6.11
CA ALA A 60 -1.73 1.46 5.46
C ALA A 60 -3.11 1.07 6.01
N GLN A 61 -4.02 2.04 6.18
CA GLN A 61 -5.33 1.88 6.83
C GLN A 61 -5.31 1.63 8.36
N MET A 62 -4.14 1.66 9.04
CA MET A 62 -4.04 1.48 10.50
C MET A 62 -3.91 2.78 11.31
N GLY A 63 -3.82 3.93 10.65
CA GLY A 63 -3.79 5.24 11.32
C GLY A 63 -5.19 5.77 11.66
N ARG A 64 -5.24 6.99 12.22
CA ARG A 64 -6.49 7.65 12.70
C ARG A 64 -7.66 7.64 11.71
N CYS A 65 -7.38 7.67 10.39
CA CYS A 65 -8.43 7.68 9.37
C CYS A 65 -9.01 6.31 9.03
N HIS A 66 -8.47 5.20 9.57
CA HIS A 66 -8.95 3.84 9.33
C HIS A 66 -9.17 3.45 7.85
N GLY A 67 -8.42 4.08 6.94
CA GLY A 67 -8.51 3.81 5.51
C GLY A 67 -9.43 4.73 4.70
N SER A 68 -10.17 5.66 5.33
CA SER A 68 -11.14 6.54 4.63
C SER A 68 -10.54 7.31 3.45
N PHE A 69 -9.24 7.66 3.50
CA PHE A 69 -8.58 8.45 2.45
C PHE A 69 -7.64 7.66 1.52
N CYS A 70 -7.20 6.47 1.92
CA CYS A 70 -6.18 5.72 1.18
C CYS A 70 -6.68 4.44 0.55
N THR A 71 -7.86 3.93 0.93
CA THR A 71 -8.41 2.67 0.39
C THR A 71 -8.53 2.71 -1.13
N MET A 72 -9.12 3.75 -1.71
CA MET A 72 -9.24 3.85 -3.18
C MET A 72 -7.89 3.90 -3.88
N LYS A 73 -6.92 4.65 -3.36
CA LYS A 73 -5.55 4.70 -3.92
C LYS A 73 -4.88 3.33 -3.89
N ILE A 74 -5.02 2.60 -2.78
CA ILE A 74 -4.47 1.24 -2.64
C ILE A 74 -5.16 0.31 -3.63
N MET A 75 -6.49 0.39 -3.77
CA MET A 75 -7.23 -0.42 -4.74
C MET A 75 -6.78 -0.14 -6.17
N SER A 76 -6.54 1.12 -6.55
CA SER A 76 -6.02 1.47 -7.87
C SER A 76 -4.65 0.84 -8.13
N ILE A 77 -3.72 0.93 -7.17
CA ILE A 77 -2.40 0.29 -7.28
C ILE A 77 -2.55 -1.24 -7.37
N MET A 78 -3.45 -1.84 -6.58
CA MET A 78 -3.70 -3.28 -6.64
C MET A 78 -4.28 -3.72 -7.99
N ALA A 79 -5.24 -2.99 -8.54
CA ALA A 79 -5.84 -3.30 -9.84
C ALA A 79 -4.78 -3.26 -10.96
N GLU A 80 -3.93 -2.22 -10.95
CA GLU A 80 -2.84 -2.06 -11.90
C GLU A 80 -1.79 -3.18 -11.77
N GLU A 81 -1.25 -3.39 -10.56
CA GLU A 81 -0.15 -4.33 -10.31
C GLU A 81 -0.58 -5.80 -10.48
N LEU A 82 -1.82 -6.13 -10.14
CA LEU A 82 -2.35 -7.49 -10.23
C LEU A 82 -3.09 -7.77 -11.54
N ARG A 83 -3.35 -6.74 -12.35
CA ARG A 83 -4.15 -6.82 -13.58
C ARG A 83 -5.52 -7.45 -13.34
N ILE A 84 -6.20 -7.01 -12.28
CA ILE A 84 -7.54 -7.45 -11.91
C ILE A 84 -8.50 -6.25 -11.89
N PRO A 85 -9.80 -6.45 -12.16
CA PRO A 85 -10.78 -5.38 -12.04
C PRO A 85 -11.01 -4.98 -10.58
N TYR A 86 -11.53 -3.77 -10.37
CA TYR A 86 -11.74 -3.20 -9.02
C TYR A 86 -12.68 -4.03 -8.14
N ASP A 87 -13.70 -4.63 -8.74
CA ASP A 87 -14.70 -5.48 -8.09
C ASP A 87 -14.12 -6.85 -7.64
N ALA A 88 -12.97 -7.27 -8.19
CA ALA A 88 -12.25 -8.46 -7.72
C ALA A 88 -11.37 -8.19 -6.48
N ILE A 89 -11.19 -6.92 -6.08
CA ILE A 89 -10.36 -6.58 -4.92
C ILE A 89 -11.13 -6.84 -3.62
N SER A 90 -10.58 -7.73 -2.81
CA SER A 90 -11.18 -8.13 -1.54
C SER A 90 -10.43 -7.63 -0.31
N LYS A 91 -11.18 -7.47 0.79
CA LYS A 91 -10.62 -7.07 2.07
C LYS A 91 -9.73 -8.16 2.67
N ARG A 92 -10.19 -9.41 2.69
CA ARG A 92 -9.51 -10.54 3.35
C ARG A 92 -9.62 -11.87 2.59
N GLY A 93 -10.06 -11.84 1.33
CA GLY A 93 -10.28 -13.02 0.48
C GLY A 93 -11.68 -13.04 -0.11
N LYS A 94 -11.99 -14.10 -0.86
CA LYS A 94 -13.25 -14.27 -1.59
C LYS A 94 -14.47 -14.00 -0.70
N GLY A 95 -15.44 -13.25 -1.23
CA GLY A 95 -16.68 -12.90 -0.53
C GLY A 95 -16.54 -11.67 0.38
N THR A 96 -15.40 -10.96 0.31
CA THR A 96 -15.16 -9.71 1.04
C THR A 96 -14.75 -8.57 0.12
N GLU A 97 -15.19 -8.63 -1.13
CA GLU A 97 -15.05 -7.58 -2.14
C GLU A 97 -15.73 -6.29 -1.64
N LEU A 98 -15.07 -5.14 -1.86
CA LEU A 98 -15.59 -3.85 -1.39
C LEU A 98 -16.65 -3.25 -2.32
N ILE A 99 -16.60 -3.64 -3.59
CA ILE A 99 -17.47 -3.16 -4.65
C ILE A 99 -18.17 -4.38 -5.21
N LYS A 100 -19.47 -4.27 -5.46
CA LYS A 100 -20.26 -5.27 -6.17
C LYS A 100 -20.66 -4.69 -7.51
N ASN A 101 -20.51 -5.49 -8.57
CA ASN A 101 -21.14 -5.25 -9.86
C ASN A 101 -22.55 -5.85 -9.88
#